data_AF-A0A7V2L6R9-F1
#
_entry.id   AF-A0A7V2L6R9-F1
#
_cell.length_a   1.000
_cell.length_b   1.000
_cell.length_c   1.000
_cell.angle_alpha   90.00
_cell.angle_beta   90.00
_cell.angle_gamma   90.00
#
_symmetry.space_group_name_H-M   'P 1'
#
loop_
_entity.id
_entity.type
_entity.pdbx_description
1 polymer ?
#
loop_
_entity_poly.entity_id
_entity_poly.type
_entity_poly.pdbx_seq_one_letter_code
_entity_poly.pdbx_strand_id
1 'polypeptide(L)'
;MTTKDGDSTRQPYRVDAHHHGSPKLYFEALERLGKTTIFGVTLLDWLPETHLEVMGKNKMGVGMASIPTPGIQFKSDALSRDFARQCNGYRGFYLGEYPNRFSAFAERTVHLDTVRTYKVI
;
A
#
# COMPACT_ATOMS: atom_id res chain seq x y z
N MET A 1 -12.89 -16.06 36.53
CA MET A 1 -12.25 -15.33 35.42
C MET A 1 -12.33 -16.22 34.19
N THR A 2 -13.31 -15.97 33.33
CA THR A 2 -13.52 -16.72 32.08
C THR A 2 -12.48 -16.26 31.06
N THR A 3 -11.73 -17.19 30.49
CA THR A 3 -10.79 -16.87 29.41
C THR A 3 -11.61 -16.40 28.21
N LYS A 4 -11.17 -15.28 27.62
CA LYS A 4 -11.80 -14.63 26.47
C LYS A 4 -11.36 -15.32 25.18
N ASP A 5 -11.33 -16.65 25.17
CA ASP A 5 -10.90 -17.46 24.03
C ASP A 5 -12.08 -17.61 23.06
N GLY A 6 -12.49 -16.49 22.50
CA GLY A 6 -13.51 -16.44 21.46
C GLY A 6 -13.01 -17.12 20.18
N ASP A 7 -13.48 -18.35 19.98
CA ASP A 7 -13.68 -19.02 18.70
C ASP A 7 -12.45 -19.02 17.76
N SER A 8 -11.51 -19.93 18.03
CA SER A 8 -10.38 -20.25 17.13
C SER A 8 -10.79 -21.04 15.89
N THR A 9 -12.09 -21.39 15.73
CA THR A 9 -12.58 -22.27 14.67
C THR A 9 -13.20 -21.52 13.50
N ARG A 10 -13.61 -20.27 13.70
CA ARG A 10 -14.24 -19.46 12.65
C ARG A 10 -13.24 -19.01 11.59
N GLN A 11 -13.61 -19.29 10.34
CA GLN A 11 -12.89 -18.84 9.16
C GLN A 11 -12.66 -17.32 9.20
N PRO A 12 -11.49 -16.82 8.76
CA PRO A 12 -11.21 -15.38 8.68
C PRO A 12 -12.30 -14.66 7.87
N TYR A 13 -12.95 -13.66 8.46
CA TYR A 13 -14.09 -12.95 7.85
C TYR A 13 -13.88 -11.44 7.73
N ARG A 14 -12.78 -10.92 8.30
CA ARG A 14 -12.49 -9.48 8.31
C ARG A 14 -11.78 -9.06 7.02
N VAL A 15 -12.08 -7.84 6.58
CA VAL A 15 -11.37 -7.19 5.48
C VAL A 15 -10.55 -6.04 6.07
N ASP A 16 -9.23 -6.07 5.85
CA ASP A 16 -8.39 -4.90 6.10
C ASP A 16 -8.47 -3.97 4.89
N ALA A 17 -9.21 -2.87 5.03
CA ALA A 17 -9.41 -1.91 3.96
C ALA A 17 -8.36 -0.79 3.93
N HIS A 18 -7.40 -0.77 4.85
CA HIS A 18 -6.52 0.38 5.06
C HIS A 18 -5.12 -0.06 5.53
N HIS A 19 -4.46 -0.89 4.74
CA HIS A 19 -3.01 -1.04 4.86
C HIS A 19 -2.31 -0.41 3.65
N HIS A 20 -1.07 -0.04 3.86
CA HIS A 20 -0.21 0.49 2.81
C HIS A 20 0.75 -0.61 2.34
N GLY A 21 0.73 -0.87 1.03
CA GLY A 21 1.59 -1.86 0.39
C GLY A 21 2.20 -1.25 -0.87
N SER A 22 3.51 -1.05 -0.87
CA SER A 22 4.23 -0.34 -1.94
C SER A 22 5.44 -1.13 -2.41
N PRO A 23 5.72 -1.16 -3.73
CA PRO A 23 6.93 -1.78 -4.25
C PRO A 23 8.18 -1.05 -3.76
N LYS A 24 9.31 -1.74 -3.71
CA LYS A 24 10.62 -1.15 -3.41
C LYS A 24 10.93 0.09 -4.27
N LEU A 25 10.59 0.04 -5.56
CA LEU A 25 10.76 1.16 -6.50
C LEU A 25 10.06 2.45 -6.01
N TYR A 26 8.99 2.33 -5.23
CA TYR A 26 8.28 3.48 -4.67
C TYR A 26 9.15 4.19 -3.62
N PHE A 27 9.76 3.42 -2.73
CA PHE A 27 10.63 3.95 -1.67
C PHE A 27 11.92 4.52 -2.24
N GLU A 28 12.53 3.86 -3.22
CA GLU A 28 13.70 4.38 -3.94
C GLU A 28 13.39 5.71 -4.66
N ALA A 29 12.20 5.86 -5.24
CA ALA A 29 11.78 7.12 -5.85
C ALA A 29 11.61 8.24 -4.83
N LEU A 30 11.06 7.94 -3.65
CA LEU A 30 10.92 8.92 -2.57
C LEU A 30 12.28 9.31 -1.97
N GLU A 31 13.20 8.36 -1.81
CA GLU A 31 14.56 8.62 -1.33
C GLU A 31 15.32 9.57 -2.27
N ARG A 32 15.23 9.36 -3.59
CA ARG A 32 15.80 10.26 -4.60
C ARG A 32 15.25 11.70 -4.54
N LEU A 33 14.06 11.87 -3.97
CA LEU A 33 13.42 13.16 -3.74
C LEU A 33 13.70 13.72 -2.32
N GLY A 34 14.60 13.10 -1.57
CA GLY A 34 14.94 13.50 -0.20
C GLY A 34 13.88 13.13 0.84
N LYS A 35 12.98 12.19 0.52
CA LYS A 35 11.86 11.78 1.39
C LYS A 35 12.06 10.35 1.88
N THR A 36 12.80 10.20 2.97
CA THR A 36 13.04 8.89 3.61
C THR A 36 12.10 8.61 4.78
N THR A 37 11.38 9.63 5.25
CA THR A 37 10.40 9.52 6.33
C THR A 37 9.06 10.12 5.92
N ILE A 38 7.97 9.47 6.34
CA ILE A 38 6.61 9.99 6.21
C ILE A 38 6.00 9.97 7.60
N PHE A 39 5.54 11.13 8.08
CA PHE A 39 5.04 11.30 9.45
C PHE A 39 5.99 10.79 10.56
N GLY A 40 7.31 10.91 10.35
CA GLY A 40 8.32 10.46 11.32
C GLY A 40 8.58 8.95 11.32
N VAL A 41 7.95 8.19 10.42
CA VAL A 41 8.18 6.75 10.24
C VAL A 41 9.10 6.53 9.05
N THR A 42 10.15 5.72 9.26
CA THR A 42 11.03 5.26 8.17
C THR A 42 10.24 4.40 7.21
N LEU A 43 10.40 4.71 5.94
CA LEU A 43 9.82 3.90 4.88
C LEU A 43 10.60 2.60 4.76
N LEU A 44 9.95 1.50 5.16
CA LEU A 44 10.51 0.16 5.07
C LEU A 44 9.91 -0.56 3.86
N ASP A 45 10.71 -1.42 3.25
CA ASP A 45 10.26 -2.33 2.20
C ASP A 45 9.05 -3.13 2.71
N TRP A 46 8.00 -3.16 1.90
CA TRP A 46 6.80 -3.94 2.16
C TRP A 46 6.86 -5.25 1.38
N LEU A 47 6.57 -6.36 2.06
CA LEU A 47 6.49 -7.68 1.48
C LEU A 47 5.10 -8.29 1.76
N PRO A 48 4.44 -8.89 0.75
CA PRO A 48 3.14 -9.55 0.94
C PRO A 48 3.14 -10.58 2.07
N GLU A 49 4.23 -11.33 2.23
CA GLU A 49 4.40 -12.39 3.21
C GLU A 49 4.31 -11.85 4.65
N THR A 50 4.95 -10.71 4.91
CA THR A 50 4.88 -10.04 6.21
C THR A 50 3.45 -9.61 6.53
N HIS A 51 2.70 -9.13 5.53
CA HIS A 51 1.31 -8.76 5.76
C HIS A 51 0.38 -9.98 5.93
N LEU A 52 0.65 -11.10 5.25
CA LEU A 52 -0.08 -12.36 5.44
C LEU A 52 0.01 -12.87 6.89
N GLU A 53 1.17 -12.72 7.53
CA GLU A 53 1.34 -13.05 8.95
C GLU A 53 0.47 -12.17 9.85
N VAL A 54 0.45 -10.86 9.59
CA VAL A 54 -0.40 -9.90 10.31
C VAL A 54 -1.88 -10.25 10.12
N MET A 55 -2.29 -10.57 8.89
CA MET A 55 -3.65 -11.03 8.59
C MET A 55 -4.02 -12.30 9.36
N GLY A 56 -3.11 -13.29 9.42
CA GLY A 56 -3.31 -14.54 10.15
C GLY A 56 -3.54 -14.29 11.64
N LYS A 57 -2.68 -13.47 12.27
CA LYS A 57 -2.78 -13.12 13.70
C LYS A 57 -4.07 -12.36 14.04
N ASN A 58 -4.63 -11.62 13.09
CA ASN A 58 -5.80 -10.76 13.31
C ASN A 58 -7.11 -11.31 12.70
N LYS A 59 -7.11 -12.56 12.21
CA LYS A 59 -8.26 -13.23 11.56
C LYS A 59 -8.83 -12.44 10.38
N MET A 60 -7.94 -11.89 9.54
CA MET A 60 -8.30 -11.14 8.32
C MET A 60 -8.27 -12.07 7.11
N GLY A 61 -9.40 -12.14 6.40
CA GLY A 61 -9.54 -12.95 5.19
C GLY A 61 -8.88 -12.29 4.00
N VAL A 62 -9.13 -10.98 3.83
CA VAL A 62 -8.67 -10.19 2.68
C VAL A 62 -8.01 -8.90 3.16
N GLY A 63 -6.87 -8.54 2.58
CA GLY A 63 -6.25 -7.23 2.72
C GLY A 63 -6.34 -6.41 1.42
N MET A 64 -6.81 -5.17 1.51
CA MET A 64 -6.89 -4.22 0.40
C MET A 64 -5.81 -3.15 0.52
N ALA A 65 -4.77 -3.26 -0.31
CA ALA A 65 -3.62 -2.36 -0.28
C ALA A 65 -3.88 -1.00 -0.96
N SER A 66 -3.24 0.05 -0.43
CA SER A 66 -3.19 1.40 -1.02
C SER A 66 -1.77 1.96 -1.01
N ILE A 67 -1.46 2.96 -1.85
CA ILE A 67 -0.20 3.70 -1.75
C ILE A 67 -0.31 4.66 -0.55
N PRO A 68 0.72 4.76 0.31
CA PRO A 68 0.72 5.73 1.39
C PRO A 68 0.88 7.15 0.85
N THR A 69 0.56 8.15 1.68
CA THR A 69 1.02 9.54 1.45
C THR A 69 2.54 9.54 1.20
N PRO A 70 3.10 10.35 0.27
CA PRO A 70 2.48 11.44 -0.48
C PRO A 70 1.73 11.03 -1.75
N GLY A 71 1.61 9.74 -2.06
CA GLY A 71 1.00 9.28 -3.30
C GLY A 71 1.99 9.24 -4.47
N ILE A 72 1.46 9.20 -5.68
CA ILE A 72 2.19 9.00 -6.94
C ILE A 72 2.34 10.27 -7.81
N GLN A 73 1.98 11.43 -7.27
CA GLN A 73 1.97 12.68 -8.03
C GLN A 73 3.31 13.41 -7.92
N PHE A 74 3.91 13.72 -9.07
CA PHE A 74 5.15 14.47 -9.24
C PHE A 74 4.88 15.73 -10.07
N LYS A 75 5.89 16.60 -10.19
CA LYS A 75 5.81 17.80 -11.05
C LYS A 75 5.64 17.48 -12.54
N SER A 76 6.02 16.28 -12.98
CA SER A 76 5.89 15.83 -14.36
C SER A 76 4.78 14.81 -14.48
N ASP A 77 3.75 15.15 -15.27
CA ASP A 77 2.63 14.24 -15.56
C ASP A 77 3.10 12.94 -16.20
N ALA A 78 4.12 13.00 -17.05
CA ALA A 78 4.68 11.81 -17.68
C ALA A 78 5.31 10.87 -16.65
N LEU A 79 6.08 11.42 -15.70
CA LEU A 79 6.66 10.65 -14.60
C LEU A 79 5.57 10.06 -13.70
N SER A 80 4.54 10.83 -13.38
CA SER A 80 3.42 10.34 -12.58
C SER A 80 2.66 9.21 -13.25
N ARG A 81 2.39 9.30 -14.56
CA ARG A 81 1.70 8.23 -15.29
C ARG A 81 2.56 6.97 -15.34
N ASP A 82 3.85 7.13 -15.57
CA ASP A 82 4.77 6.00 -15.59
C ASP A 82 4.84 5.30 -14.23
N PHE A 83 4.98 6.08 -13.15
CA PHE A 83 5.03 5.56 -11.80
C PHE A 83 3.72 4.91 -11.35
N ALA A 84 2.57 5.46 -11.74
CA ALA A 84 1.27 4.83 -11.54
C ALA A 84 1.21 3.44 -12.18
N ARG A 85 1.68 3.31 -13.44
CA ARG A 85 1.73 2.02 -14.14
C ARG A 85 2.65 1.04 -13.44
N GLN A 86 3.84 1.47 -13.00
CA GLN A 86 4.78 0.60 -12.28
C GLN A 86 4.18 0.11 -10.96
N CYS A 87 3.57 1.00 -10.16
CA CYS A 87 2.89 0.64 -8.92
C CYS A 87 1.76 -0.35 -9.17
N ASN A 88 0.86 -0.07 -10.13
CA ASN A 88 -0.24 -0.97 -10.47
C ASN A 88 0.24 -2.30 -11.06
N GLY A 89 1.32 -2.31 -11.83
CA GLY A 89 1.94 -3.52 -12.38
C GLY A 89 2.48 -4.44 -11.28
N TYR A 90 3.21 -3.88 -10.29
CA TYR A 90 3.65 -4.64 -9.13
C TYR A 90 2.48 -5.23 -8.33
N ARG A 91 1.36 -4.51 -8.25
CA ARG A 91 0.15 -5.04 -7.62
C ARG A 91 -0.43 -6.22 -8.39
N GLY A 92 -0.47 -6.13 -9.72
CA GLY A 92 -0.87 -7.25 -10.57
C GLY A 92 -0.10 -8.53 -10.26
N PHE A 93 1.20 -8.43 -9.96
CA PHE A 93 2.02 -9.57 -9.55
C PHE A 93 1.50 -10.24 -8.27
N TYR A 94 1.47 -9.54 -7.13
CA TYR A 94 1.07 -10.19 -5.87
C TYR A 94 -0.42 -10.54 -5.82
N LEU A 95 -1.28 -9.82 -6.56
CA LEU A 95 -2.67 -10.18 -6.72
C LEU A 95 -2.83 -11.48 -7.50
N GLY A 96 -1.94 -11.77 -8.44
CA GLY A 96 -1.88 -13.04 -9.15
C GLY A 96 -1.38 -14.20 -8.27
N GLU A 97 -0.38 -13.95 -7.42
CA GLU A 97 0.18 -14.94 -6.50
C GLU A 97 -0.80 -15.30 -5.36
N TYR A 98 -1.58 -14.33 -4.90
CA TYR A 98 -2.46 -14.47 -3.72
C TYR A 98 -3.90 -14.00 -3.97
N PRO A 99 -4.60 -14.54 -4.99
CA PRO A 99 -5.85 -13.96 -5.51
C PRO A 99 -7.02 -13.96 -4.52
N ASN A 100 -6.99 -14.84 -3.52
CA ASN A 100 -8.04 -14.94 -2.49
C ASN A 100 -7.68 -14.22 -1.18
N ARG A 101 -6.50 -13.61 -1.10
CA ARG A 101 -5.99 -12.98 0.13
C ARG A 101 -5.74 -11.49 -0.02
N PHE A 102 -5.44 -11.04 -1.24
CA PHE A 102 -5.18 -9.63 -1.50
C PHE A 102 -6.11 -9.03 -2.54
N SER A 103 -6.37 -7.75 -2.37
CA SER A 103 -6.93 -6.82 -3.35
C SER A 103 -6.22 -5.46 -3.20
N ALA A 104 -6.47 -4.50 -4.09
CA ALA A 104 -5.81 -3.19 -4.02
C ALA A 104 -6.59 -2.08 -4.72
N PHE A 105 -6.40 -0.83 -4.26
CA PHE A 105 -6.98 0.36 -4.87
C PHE A 105 -6.09 0.94 -5.97
N ALA A 106 -6.41 0.74 -7.25
CA ALA A 106 -5.55 1.18 -8.35
C ALA A 106 -5.17 2.66 -8.28
N GLU A 107 -3.89 2.94 -8.52
CA GLU A 107 -3.37 4.30 -8.57
C GLU A 107 -3.71 4.93 -9.92
N ARG A 108 -4.17 6.17 -9.90
CA ARG A 108 -4.44 6.96 -11.10
C ARG A 108 -3.85 8.34 -10.92
N THR A 109 -3.22 8.85 -11.98
CA THR A 109 -2.84 10.26 -12.01
C THR A 109 -4.08 11.12 -12.16
N VAL A 110 -4.17 12.17 -11.35
CA VAL A 110 -5.18 13.21 -11.52
C VAL A 110 -4.52 14.42 -12.20
N HIS A 111 -5.23 15.06 -13.13
CA HIS A 111 -4.82 16.36 -13.63
C HIS A 111 -5.09 17.37 -12.51
N LEU A 112 -4.04 17.96 -11.96
CA LEU A 112 -4.17 18.94 -10.89
C LEU A 112 -4.23 20.34 -11.50
N ASP A 113 -5.43 20.81 -11.82
CA ASP A 113 -5.60 22.18 -12.32
C ASP A 113 -5.48 23.24 -11.20
N THR A 114 -5.74 22.91 -9.93
CA THR A 114 -5.83 23.94 -8.87
C THR A 114 -5.55 23.52 -7.43
N VAL A 115 -5.13 22.29 -7.15
CA VAL A 115 -4.70 21.96 -5.78
C VAL A 115 -3.24 22.36 -5.66
N ARG A 116 -2.90 23.15 -4.65
CA ARG A 116 -1.53 23.31 -4.15
C ARG A 116 -0.97 21.92 -3.81
N THR A 117 -0.52 21.15 -4.80
CA THR A 117 0.51 20.15 -4.57
C THR A 117 1.64 20.92 -3.95
N TYR A 118 1.90 20.61 -2.68
CA TYR A 118 2.98 21.15 -1.89
C TYR A 118 4.12 21.60 -2.80
N LYS A 119 4.45 22.89 -2.74
CA LYS A 119 5.72 23.38 -3.27
C LYS A 119 6.78 22.42 -2.75
N VAL A 120 7.23 21.52 -3.60
CA VAL A 120 8.53 20.88 -3.45
C VAL A 120 9.48 22.02 -3.79
N ILE A 121 9.79 22.81 -2.76
CA ILE A 121 10.99 23.63 -2.66
C ILE A 121 12.14 22.66 -2.46
#